data_AF-A0AAV5YCF5-F1
#
_entry.id   AF-A0AAV5YCF5-F1
#
_cell.length_a   1.000
_cell.length_b   1.000
_cell.length_c   1.000
_cell.angle_alpha   90.00
_cell.angle_beta   90.00
_cell.angle_gamma   90.00
#
_symmetry.space_group_name_H-M   'P 1'
#
loop_
_entity.id
_entity.type
_entity.pdbx_description
1 polymer ?
#
loop_
_entity_poly.entity_id
_entity_poly.type
_entity_poly.pdbx_seq_one_letter_code
_entity_poly.pdbx_strand_id
1 'polypeptide(L)'
;MRERTIAALVLVGGLARCASLTPQQDAGWAAFQDCRAGARTAVLEDLFPTGRVGYFTREGVDFNVMKACMEQRGYGCDLHAGLGSAPITHCYPRTSAG
;
A
#
# COMPACT_ATOMS: atom_id res chain seq x y z
N MET A 1 52.39 7.80 -30.62
CA MET A 1 50.92 7.92 -30.53
C MET A 1 50.49 7.31 -29.21
N ARG A 2 49.72 8.05 -28.42
CA ARG A 2 49.58 7.95 -26.97
C ARG A 2 48.54 6.88 -26.60
N GLU A 3 48.97 5.85 -25.88
CA GLU A 3 48.12 4.77 -25.37
C GLU A 3 47.08 5.35 -24.42
N ARG A 4 45.80 5.15 -24.74
CA ARG A 4 44.67 5.70 -24.00
C ARG A 4 44.45 4.86 -22.75
N THR A 5 44.92 5.36 -21.61
CA THR A 5 44.64 4.85 -20.27
C THR A 5 43.13 4.81 -20.04
N ILE A 6 42.55 3.61 -20.04
CA ILE A 6 41.15 3.37 -19.67
C ILE A 6 41.08 3.47 -18.14
N ALA A 7 40.84 4.67 -17.64
CA ALA A 7 40.49 4.91 -16.25
C ALA A 7 39.06 4.41 -16.03
N ALA A 8 38.93 3.14 -15.60
CA ALA A 8 37.68 2.58 -15.14
C ALA A 8 37.26 3.32 -13.85
N LEU A 9 36.39 4.31 -14.01
CA LEU A 9 35.63 4.94 -12.93
C LEU A 9 34.79 3.86 -12.24
N VAL A 10 35.30 3.33 -11.13
CA VAL A 10 34.52 2.52 -10.20
C VAL A 10 33.53 3.46 -9.51
N LEU A 11 32.35 3.57 -10.11
CA LEU A 11 31.15 4.12 -9.49
C LEU A 11 30.80 3.21 -8.30
N VAL A 12 31.32 3.55 -7.13
CA VAL A 12 30.87 2.98 -5.85
C VAL A 12 29.42 3.42 -5.67
N GLY A 13 28.51 2.54 -6.07
CA GLY A 13 27.08 2.72 -5.91
C GLY A 13 26.74 2.87 -4.44
N GLY A 14 26.41 4.09 -4.03
CA GLY A 14 25.65 4.33 -2.81
C GLY A 14 24.25 3.76 -3.01
N LEU A 15 24.05 2.49 -2.67
CA LEU A 15 22.71 1.96 -2.50
C LEU A 15 22.13 2.61 -1.24
N ALA A 16 21.44 3.72 -1.47
CA ALA A 16 20.45 4.25 -0.56
C ALA A 16 19.63 3.07 -0.04
N ARG A 17 19.62 2.92 1.28
CA ARG A 17 18.91 1.87 2.00
C ARG A 17 17.41 2.13 1.81
N CYS A 18 16.84 1.67 0.68
CA CYS A 18 15.40 1.64 0.48
C CYS A 18 14.81 0.89 1.67
N ALA A 19 14.13 1.60 2.57
CA ALA A 19 13.50 1.00 3.73
C ALA A 19 12.47 -0.02 3.21
N SER A 20 12.78 -1.31 3.38
CA SER A 20 11.88 -2.39 3.01
C SER A 20 10.63 -2.33 3.87
N LEU A 21 9.46 -2.52 3.26
CA LEU A 21 8.22 -2.68 3.99
C LEU A 21 8.36 -3.84 4.99
N THR A 22 7.73 -3.69 6.16
CA THR A 22 7.55 -4.83 7.05
C THR A 22 6.68 -5.91 6.36
N PRO A 23 6.78 -7.19 6.74
CA PRO A 23 5.94 -8.24 6.15
C PRO A 23 4.44 -7.92 6.22
N GLN A 24 4.00 -7.27 7.30
CA GLN A 24 2.61 -6.85 7.48
C GLN A 24 2.22 -5.72 6.52
N GLN A 25 3.11 -4.74 6.32
CA GLN A 25 2.89 -3.70 5.31
C GLN A 25 2.86 -4.26 3.91
N ASP A 26 3.76 -5.20 3.59
CA ASP A 26 3.79 -5.86 2.28
C ASP A 26 2.48 -6.62 2.02
N ALA A 27 1.98 -7.37 3.00
CA ALA A 27 0.69 -8.04 2.92
C ALA A 27 -0.49 -7.05 2.76
N GLY A 28 -0.47 -5.92 3.48
CA GLY A 28 -1.46 -4.85 3.35
C GLY A 28 -1.45 -4.20 1.97
N TRP A 29 -0.25 -3.92 1.45
CA TRP A 29 -0.05 -3.38 0.12
C TRP A 29 -0.55 -4.34 -0.97
N ALA A 30 -0.19 -5.62 -0.88
CA ALA A 30 -0.63 -6.64 -1.82
C ALA A 30 -2.16 -6.78 -1.83
N ALA A 31 -2.79 -6.85 -0.65
CA ALA A 31 -4.25 -6.91 -0.55
C ALA A 31 -4.92 -5.66 -1.16
N PHE A 32 -4.39 -4.47 -0.87
CA PHE A 32 -4.89 -3.23 -1.46
C PHE A 32 -4.81 -3.24 -2.98
N GLN A 33 -3.66 -3.62 -3.56
CA GLN A 33 -3.48 -3.61 -5.01
C GLN A 33 -4.34 -4.65 -5.72
N ASP A 34 -4.48 -5.84 -5.15
CA ASP A 34 -5.39 -6.87 -5.64
C ASP A 34 -6.84 -6.34 -5.69
N CYS A 35 -7.29 -5.66 -4.64
CA CYS A 35 -8.65 -5.15 -4.55
C CYS A 35 -8.90 -3.90 -5.40
N ARG A 36 -7.89 -3.05 -5.58
CA ARG A 36 -7.97 -1.82 -6.38
C ARG A 36 -8.32 -2.08 -7.85
N ALA A 37 -8.01 -3.27 -8.37
CA ALA A 37 -8.42 -3.67 -9.72
C ALA A 37 -9.96 -3.61 -9.92
N GLY A 38 -10.72 -3.92 -8.86
CA GLY A 38 -12.20 -3.85 -8.84
C GLY A 38 -12.76 -2.48 -8.44
N ALA A 39 -11.99 -1.66 -7.72
CA ALA A 39 -12.37 -0.32 -7.28
C ALA A 39 -11.30 0.70 -7.72
N ARG A 40 -11.34 1.09 -9.01
CA ARG A 40 -10.24 1.84 -9.65
C ARG A 40 -10.03 3.24 -9.09
N THR A 41 -11.05 3.81 -8.43
CA THR A 41 -10.92 5.10 -7.75
C THR A 41 -10.26 4.99 -6.38
N ALA A 42 -9.94 3.78 -5.92
CA ALA A 42 -9.26 3.59 -4.65
C ALA A 42 -7.85 4.22 -4.69
N VAL A 43 -7.58 5.11 -3.75
CA VAL A 43 -6.28 5.76 -3.55
C VAL A 43 -5.81 5.43 -2.14
N LEU A 44 -4.63 4.83 -2.05
CA LEU A 44 -3.99 4.56 -0.76
C LEU A 44 -3.60 5.89 -0.12
N GLU A 45 -4.01 6.07 1.13
CA GLU A 45 -3.60 7.21 1.97
C GLU A 45 -2.47 6.79 2.89
N ASP A 46 -2.67 5.68 3.63
CA ASP A 46 -1.73 5.22 4.65
C ASP A 46 -1.50 3.72 4.60
N LEU A 47 -0.28 3.31 4.94
CA LEU A 47 0.10 1.92 5.16
C LEU A 47 0.98 1.79 6.41
N PHE A 48 0.36 1.41 7.52
CA PHE A 48 1.03 1.37 8.82
C PHE A 48 1.89 0.11 9.00
N PRO A 49 2.97 0.15 9.80
CA PRO A 49 3.79 -1.01 10.15
C PRO A 49 3.00 -2.20 10.71
N THR A 50 1.81 -1.97 11.27
CA THR A 50 0.88 -3.00 11.76
C THR A 50 0.14 -3.74 10.65
N GLY A 51 0.31 -3.33 9.38
CA GLY A 51 -0.47 -3.83 8.23
C GLY A 51 -1.81 -3.13 8.03
N ARG A 52 -2.15 -2.11 8.86
CA ARG A 52 -3.38 -1.32 8.65
C ARG A 52 -3.26 -0.54 7.33
N VAL A 53 -4.31 -0.65 6.51
CA VAL A 53 -4.44 0.03 5.22
C VAL A 53 -5.50 1.12 5.36
N GLY A 54 -5.13 2.37 5.08
CA GLY A 54 -6.05 3.51 4.94
C GLY A 54 -6.19 3.91 3.49
N TYR A 55 -7.41 4.05 2.98
CA TYR A 55 -7.63 4.49 1.60
C TYR A 55 -8.91 5.32 1.45
N PHE A 56 -8.94 6.11 0.39
CA PHE A 56 -10.15 6.76 -0.11
C PHE A 56 -10.68 6.00 -1.32
N THR A 57 -12.00 6.04 -1.50
CA THR A 57 -12.66 5.66 -2.75
C THR A 57 -13.64 6.75 -3.12
N ARG A 58 -13.99 6.85 -4.41
CA ARG A 58 -15.20 7.59 -4.76
C ARG A 58 -16.40 6.87 -4.13
N GLU A 59 -17.30 7.62 -3.49
CA GLU A 59 -18.46 7.04 -2.82
C GLU A 59 -19.33 6.21 -3.78
N GLY A 60 -20.07 5.25 -3.22
CA GLY A 60 -20.97 4.37 -3.97
C GLY A 60 -20.39 2.98 -4.19
N VAL A 61 -20.35 2.52 -5.44
CA VAL A 61 -20.02 1.13 -5.79
C VAL A 61 -18.58 0.77 -5.45
N ASP A 62 -17.62 1.66 -5.73
CA ASP A 62 -16.20 1.41 -5.50
C ASP A 62 -15.88 1.17 -4.01
N PHE A 63 -16.54 1.89 -3.10
CA PHE A 63 -16.41 1.65 -1.65
C PHE A 63 -16.82 0.21 -1.29
N ASN A 64 -18.02 -0.21 -1.71
CA ASN A 64 -18.53 -1.54 -1.38
C ASN A 64 -17.68 -2.66 -1.99
N VAL A 65 -17.20 -2.47 -3.22
CA VAL A 65 -16.32 -3.44 -3.90
C VAL A 65 -14.98 -3.55 -3.17
N MET A 66 -14.36 -2.41 -2.85
CA MET A 66 -13.06 -2.38 -2.17
C MET A 66 -13.17 -2.98 -0.76
N LYS A 67 -14.18 -2.58 0.01
CA LYS A 67 -14.43 -3.09 1.36
C LYS A 67 -14.62 -4.61 1.35
N ALA A 68 -15.53 -5.11 0.52
CA ALA A 68 -15.82 -6.55 0.45
C ALA A 68 -14.58 -7.35 0.03
N CYS A 69 -13.79 -6.86 -0.92
CA CYS A 69 -12.56 -7.52 -1.32
C CYS A 69 -11.53 -7.56 -0.18
N MET A 70 -11.28 -6.42 0.49
CA MET A 70 -10.35 -6.38 1.63
C MET A 70 -10.79 -7.32 2.76
N GLU A 71 -12.10 -7.39 3.02
CA GLU A 71 -12.66 -8.32 4.00
C GLU A 71 -12.46 -9.79 3.60
N GLN A 72 -12.58 -10.14 2.31
CA GLN A 72 -12.24 -11.48 1.82
C GLN A 72 -10.75 -11.80 1.97
N ARG A 73 -9.87 -10.78 1.93
CA ARG A 73 -8.43 -10.93 2.18
C ARG A 73 -8.05 -10.92 3.67
N GLY A 74 -9.03 -11.03 4.57
CA GLY A 74 -8.79 -11.17 6.00
C GLY A 74 -8.66 -9.85 6.75
N TYR A 75 -9.20 -8.74 6.22
CA TYR A 75 -9.23 -7.46 6.92
C TYR A 75 -10.61 -7.17 7.54
N GLY A 76 -10.67 -6.40 8.62
CA GLY A 76 -11.90 -5.76 9.10
C GLY A 76 -11.87 -4.28 8.72
N CYS A 77 -12.91 -3.77 8.07
CA CYS A 77 -12.88 -2.44 7.46
C CYS A 77 -13.99 -1.53 8.01
N ASP A 78 -13.59 -0.39 8.55
CA ASP A 78 -14.47 0.64 9.11
C ASP A 78 -14.37 1.94 8.30
N LEU A 79 -15.52 2.59 8.10
CA LEU A 79 -15.58 3.90 7.47
C LEU A 79 -15.41 4.98 8.55
N HIS A 80 -14.41 5.83 8.39
CA HIS A 80 -14.25 7.03 9.20
C HIS A 80 -14.65 8.26 8.37
N ALA A 81 -15.83 8.81 8.66
CA ALA A 81 -16.29 10.04 8.04
C ALA A 81 -15.60 11.23 8.72
N GLY A 82 -14.64 11.85 8.02
CA GLY A 82 -14.12 13.16 8.40
C GLY A 82 -15.18 14.22 8.10
N LEU A 83 -15.49 15.09 9.06
CA LEU A 83 -16.38 16.23 8.84
C LEU A 83 -15.77 17.16 7.78
N GLY A 84 -16.26 17.09 6.54
CA GLY A 84 -15.86 17.97 5.44
C GLY A 84 -14.80 17.42 4.47
N SER A 85 -14.37 16.16 4.62
CA SER A 85 -13.46 15.48 3.68
C SER A 85 -14.11 14.20 3.12
N ALA A 86 -13.58 13.69 2.00
CA ALA A 86 -13.99 12.37 1.51
C ALA A 86 -13.80 11.33 2.63
N PRO A 87 -14.71 10.37 2.80
CA PRO A 87 -14.60 9.42 3.89
C PRO A 87 -13.40 8.49 3.68
N ILE A 88 -12.62 8.28 4.75
CA ILE A 88 -11.48 7.35 4.74
C ILE A 88 -11.98 5.99 5.19
N THR A 89 -11.58 4.94 4.49
CA THR A 89 -11.78 3.57 4.97
C THR A 89 -10.49 3.08 5.61
N HIS A 90 -10.59 2.58 6.84
CA HIS A 90 -9.49 1.93 7.53
C HIS A 90 -9.75 0.44 7.61
N CYS A 91 -8.84 -0.34 7.05
CA CYS A 91 -8.86 -1.80 7.09
C CYS A 91 -7.72 -2.33 7.97
N TYR A 92 -8.07 -3.14 8.95
CA TYR A 92 -7.17 -3.73 9.93
C TYR A 92 -7.01 -5.22 9.63
N PRO A 93 -5.78 -5.78 9.65
CA PRO A 93 -5.64 -7.23 9.57
C PRO A 93 -6.44 -7.88 10.68
N ARG A 94 -7.31 -8.84 10.35
CA ARG A 94 -7.90 -9.67 11.40
C ARG A 94 -6.76 -10.50 11.95
N THR A 95 -6.41 -10.29 13.20
CA THR A 95 -5.61 -11.27 13.93
C THR A 95 -6.38 -12.57 13.83
N SER A 96 -5.76 -13.61 13.27
CA SER A 96 -6.26 -14.98 13.36
C SER A 96 -6.64 -15.19 14.82
N ALA A 97 -7.93 -15.34 15.12
CA ALA A 97 -8.30 -15.89 16.41
C ALA A 97 -7.59 -17.25 16.48
N GLY A 98 -6.83 -17.46 17.56
CA GLY A 98 -5.96 -18.61 17.74
C GLY A 98 -6.65 -19.96 17.61
#